data_AF-A0AA96TPF8-F1
#
_entry.id   AF-A0AA96TPF8-F1
#
_cell.length_a   1.000
_cell.length_b   1.000
_cell.length_c   1.000
_cell.angle_alpha   90.00
_cell.angle_beta   90.00
_cell.angle_gamma   90.00
#
_symmetry.space_group_name_H-M   'P 1'
#
loop_
_entity.id
_entity.type
_entity.pdbx_description
1 polymer ?
#
loop_
_entity_poly.entity_id
_entity_poly.type
_entity_poly.pdbx_seq_one_letter_code
_entity_poly.pdbx_strand_id
1 'polypeptide(L)' 'MSATPPDPDPYRTPGLERGGGVNPGDTPPDSAQTPAGPKDPPIPSRAIGPVVLVIIVVMTLLVVGFVVAEVLNWSTLF' A
#
# COMPACT_ATOMS: atom_id res chain seq x y z
N MET A 1 -27.31 14.48 19.22
CA MET A 1 -26.43 13.84 20.23
C MET A 1 -25.19 14.72 20.33
N SER A 2 -25.06 15.53 21.38
CA SER A 2 -23.87 16.35 21.63
C SER A 2 -22.81 15.46 22.28
N ALA A 3 -21.72 15.17 21.56
CA ALA A 3 -20.60 14.43 22.11
C ALA A 3 -19.93 15.29 23.20
N THR A 4 -19.85 14.75 24.43
CA THR A 4 -18.97 15.29 25.46
C THR A 4 -17.55 15.36 24.88
N PRO A 5 -16.86 16.51 24.97
CA PRO A 5 -15.46 16.61 24.54
C PRO A 5 -14.66 15.47 25.17
N PRO A 6 -13.77 14.80 24.42
CA PRO A 6 -12.95 13.71 24.95
C PRO A 6 -11.90 14.20 25.97
N ASP A 7 -11.81 15.52 26.19
CA ASP A 7 -10.84 16.10 27.08
C ASP A 7 -11.12 15.75 28.55
N PRO A 8 -10.09 15.31 29.29
CA PRO A 8 -10.23 14.94 30.68
C PRO A 8 -10.54 16.17 31.54
N ASP A 9 -11.27 15.94 32.64
CA ASP A 9 -11.68 16.98 33.58
C ASP A 9 -10.44 17.73 34.12
N PRO A 10 -10.34 19.05 33.93
CA PRO A 10 -9.19 19.83 34.39
C PRO A 10 -9.03 19.81 35.91
N TYR A 11 -10.08 19.52 36.68
CA TYR A 11 -9.95 19.40 38.13
C TYR A 11 -9.45 18.02 38.58
N ARG A 12 -9.30 17.07 37.65
CA ARG A 12 -8.88 15.67 37.92
C ARG A 12 -7.61 15.28 37.15
N THR A 13 -7.08 16.18 36.33
CA THR A 13 -5.86 15.96 35.54
C THR A 13 -4.69 16.69 36.21
N PRO A 14 -3.59 16.01 36.56
CA PRO A 14 -2.39 16.68 37.10
C PRO A 14 -1.84 17.74 36.13
N GLY A 15 -1.27 18.84 36.65
CA GLY A 15 -0.52 19.85 35.86
C GLY A 15 -1.27 21.13 35.47
N LEU A 16 -2.33 21.52 36.18
CA LEU A 16 -3.18 22.68 35.87
C LEU A 16 -2.97 23.91 36.78
N GLU A 17 -1.87 23.99 37.52
CA GLU A 17 -1.42 25.29 38.05
C GLU A 17 -1.09 26.25 36.90
N ARG A 18 -1.31 27.56 37.10
CA ARG A 18 -0.86 28.62 36.17
C ARG A 18 0.68 28.59 36.10
N GLY A 19 1.22 27.73 35.24
CA GLY A 19 2.63 27.37 35.17
C GLY A 19 2.89 26.04 34.44
N GLY A 20 1.89 25.15 34.33
CA GLY A 20 1.97 23.94 33.48
C GLY A 20 3.10 22.98 33.85
N GLY A 21 3.51 22.96 35.13
CA GLY A 21 4.56 22.09 35.62
C GLY A 21 3.99 20.75 36.08
N VAL A 22 4.58 19.65 35.61
CA VAL A 22 4.37 18.30 36.16
C VAL A 22 5.49 17.98 37.14
N ASN A 23 5.23 17.17 38.17
CA ASN A 23 6.30 16.76 39.09
C ASN A 23 7.29 15.83 38.35
N PRO A 24 8.60 15.89 38.66
CA PRO A 24 9.55 14.91 38.15
C PRO A 24 9.14 13.49 38.57
N GLY A 25 8.70 12.67 37.62
CA GLY A 25 8.17 11.33 37.88
C GLY A 25 6.70 11.12 37.49
N ASP A 26 5.96 12.19 37.20
CA ASP A 26 4.69 12.07 36.49
C ASP A 26 4.98 11.56 35.08
N THR A 27 4.42 10.40 34.73
CA THR A 27 4.47 9.91 33.35
C THR A 27 3.81 10.98 32.48
N PRO A 28 4.51 11.55 31.48
CA PRO A 28 3.88 12.45 30.53
C PRO A 28 2.59 11.80 29.98
N PRO A 29 1.51 12.57 29.77
CA PRO A 29 0.33 12.03 29.09
C PRO A 29 0.80 11.40 27.77
N ASP A 30 0.20 10.26 27.41
CA ASP A 30 0.55 9.47 26.23
C ASP A 30 0.83 10.43 25.08
N SER A 31 2.12 10.63 24.78
CA SER A 31 2.51 11.62 23.79
C SER A 31 1.79 11.18 22.54
N ALA A 32 1.08 12.10 21.85
CA ALA A 32 0.42 11.79 20.59
C ALA A 32 1.49 11.36 19.58
N GLN A 33 1.90 10.10 19.67
CA GLN A 33 2.82 9.48 18.74
C GLN A 33 2.02 9.38 17.46
N THR A 34 2.59 9.95 16.40
CA THR A 34 2.03 9.74 15.06
C THR A 34 1.95 8.22 14.87
N PRO A 35 0.75 7.66 14.67
CA PRO A 35 0.64 6.24 14.36
C PRO A 35 1.55 5.96 13.18
N ALA A 36 2.39 4.93 13.29
CA ALA A 36 3.23 4.52 12.17
C ALA A 36 2.35 4.43 10.92
N GLY A 37 2.77 5.13 9.86
CA GLY A 37 2.01 5.22 8.62
C GLY A 37 1.67 3.84 8.06
N PRO A 38 0.71 3.74 7.13
CA PRO A 38 0.33 2.49 6.52
C PRO A 38 1.56 1.71 6.05
N LYS A 39 1.57 0.41 6.35
CA LYS A 39 2.67 -0.49 5.99
C LYS A 39 2.88 -0.43 4.47
N ASP A 40 4.16 -0.40 4.04
CA ASP A 40 4.50 -0.40 2.62
C ASP A 40 3.79 -1.53 1.86
N PRO A 41 3.34 -1.28 0.63
CA PRO A 41 2.69 -2.31 -0.17
C PRO A 41 3.67 -3.47 -0.44
N PRO A 42 3.16 -4.71 -0.57
CA PRO A 42 4.00 -5.86 -0.88
C PRO A 42 4.72 -5.64 -2.22
N ILE A 43 6.02 -5.94 -2.24
CA ILE A 43 6.85 -5.84 -3.45
C ILE A 43 6.31 -6.86 -4.48
N PRO A 44 6.09 -6.45 -5.75
CA PRO A 44 5.67 -7.36 -6.80
C PRO A 44 6.63 -8.56 -6.92
N SER A 45 6.08 -9.75 -7.20
CA SER A 45 6.91 -10.94 -7.32
C SER A 45 7.89 -10.79 -8.50
N ARG A 46 9.15 -11.16 -8.27
CA ARG A 46 10.21 -11.08 -9.30
C ARG A 46 9.95 -11.98 -10.52
N ALA A 47 9.00 -12.89 -10.41
CA ALA A 47 8.63 -13.85 -11.46
C ALA A 47 7.66 -13.27 -12.51
N ILE A 48 6.92 -12.19 -12.21
CA ILE A 48 5.91 -11.65 -13.15
C ILE A 48 6.56 -11.15 -14.45
N GLY A 49 7.71 -10.47 -14.36
CA GLY A 49 8.41 -9.91 -15.53
C GLY A 49 8.77 -10.99 -16.57
N PRO A 50 9.54 -12.04 -16.21
CA PRO A 50 9.86 -13.12 -17.12
C PRO A 50 8.64 -13.86 -17.68
N VAL A 51 7.61 -14.09 -16.86
CA VAL A 51 6.37 -14.77 -17.30
C VAL A 51 5.65 -13.96 -18.38
N VAL A 52 5.48 -12.66 -18.17
CA VAL A 52 4.84 -11.77 -19.15
C VAL A 52 5.64 -11.71 -20.45
N LEU A 53 6.98 -11.67 -20.36
CA LEU A 53 7.86 -11.68 -21.54
C LEU A 53 7.67 -12.96 -22.37
N VAL A 54 7.65 -14.13 -21.71
CA VAL A 54 7.44 -15.42 -22.39
C VAL A 54 6.08 -15.44 -23.11
N ILE A 55 5.02 -14.97 -22.45
CA ILE A 55 3.68 -14.89 -23.05
C ILE A 55 3.69 -14.03 -24.31
N ILE A 56 4.31 -12.85 -24.26
CA ILE A 56 4.42 -11.93 -25.41
C ILE A 56 5.17 -12.58 -26.56
N VAL A 57 6.30 -13.26 -26.28
CA VAL A 57 7.09 -13.93 -27.31
C VAL A 57 6.30 -15.05 -27.98
N VAL A 58 5.64 -15.91 -27.20
CA VAL A 58 4.80 -16.99 -27.72
C VAL A 58 3.68 -16.43 -28.59
N MET A 59 2.96 -15.41 -28.10
CA MET A 59 1.86 -14.79 -28.85
C MET A 59 2.37 -14.17 -30.16
N THR A 60 3.52 -13.50 -30.13
CA THR A 60 4.15 -12.91 -31.32
C THR A 60 4.48 -13.99 -32.35
N LEU A 61 5.09 -15.11 -31.93
CA LEU A 61 5.42 -16.22 -32.82
C LEU A 61 4.17 -16.85 -33.45
N LEU A 62 3.08 -17.00 -32.69
CA LEU A 62 1.82 -17.51 -33.22
C LEU A 62 1.23 -16.58 -34.29
N VAL A 63 1.22 -15.27 -34.04
CA VAL A 63 0.71 -14.27 -35.01
C VAL A 63 1.57 -14.26 -36.27
N VAL A 64 2.90 -14.24 -36.11
CA VAL A 64 3.83 -14.27 -37.25
C VAL A 64 3.67 -15.56 -38.04
N GLY A 65 3.59 -16.71 -37.37
CA GLY A 65 3.37 -18.00 -38.01
C GLY A 65 2.06 -18.05 -38.79
N PHE A 66 0.98 -17.51 -38.22
CA PHE A 66 -0.32 -17.41 -38.91
C PHE A 66 -0.24 -16.54 -40.16
N VAL A 67 0.34 -15.34 -40.06
CA VAL A 67 0.50 -14.43 -41.20
C VAL A 67 1.35 -15.07 -42.29
N VAL A 68 2.45 -15.74 -41.92
CA VAL A 68 3.32 -16.45 -42.86
C VAL A 68 2.56 -17.58 -43.56
N ALA A 69 1.80 -18.39 -42.82
CA ALA A 69 0.98 -19.47 -43.39
C ALA A 69 -0.05 -18.95 -44.40
N GLU A 70 -0.71 -17.82 -44.09
CA GLU A 70 -1.67 -17.18 -44.99
C GLU A 70 -1.00 -16.59 -46.23
N VAL A 71 0.11 -15.86 -46.06
CA VAL A 71 0.87 -15.28 -47.19
C VAL A 71 1.40 -16.36 -48.12
N LEU A 72 1.81 -17.51 -47.58
CA LEU A 72 2.24 -18.67 -48.35
C LEU A 72 1.08 -19.46 -48.95
N ASN A 73 -0.17 -19.03 -48.73
CA ASN A 73 -1.39 -19.68 -49.18
C ASN A 73 -1.52 -21.13 -48.68
N TRP A 74 -0.79 -21.47 -47.61
CA TRP A 74 -0.73 -22.81 -47.01
C TRP A 74 -2.10 -23.22 -46.44
N SER A 75 -2.88 -22.24 -45.98
CA SER A 75 -4.25 -22.39 -45.48
C SER A 75 -5.25 -22.84 -46.55
N THR A 76 -4.93 -22.75 -47.84
CA THR A 76 -5.81 -23.19 -48.94
C THR A 76 -5.50 -24.59 -49.48
N LEU A 77 -4.41 -25.21 -49.01
CA LEU A 77 -3.97 -26.55 -49.42
C LEU A 77 -4.53 -27.68 -48.54
N PHE A 78 -5.26 -27.35 -47.48
CA PHE A 78 -5.93 -28.28 -46.54
C PHE A 78 -7.42 -27.95 -46.47
#